data_AF-A0A450S4E0-F1
#
_entry.id   AF-A0A450S4E0-F1
#
_cell.length_a   1.000
_cell.length_b   1.000
_cell.length_c   1.000
_cell.angle_alpha   90.00
_cell.angle_beta   90.00
_cell.angle_gamma   90.00
#
_symmetry.space_group_name_H-M   'P 1'
#
loop_
_entity.id
_entity.type
_entity.pdbx_description
1 polymer ?
#
loop_
_entity_poly.entity_id
_entity_poly.type
_entity_poly.pdbx_seq_one_letter_code
_entity_poly.pdbx_strand_id
1 'polypeptide(L)' 'MIKQTIGELLGNNVVLDIEGMDRMYLNLYQPRLQTGGGVATFFREEHRNAKIASTALMGP' A
#
# COMPACT_ATOMS: atom_id res chain seq x y z
N MET A 1 -4.86 43.61 23.30
CA MET A 1 -4.25 42.34 23.74
C MET A 1 -5.24 41.24 23.47
N ILE A 2 -4.93 40.29 22.59
CA ILE A 2 -5.82 39.16 22.32
C ILE A 2 -5.73 38.22 23.52
N LYS A 3 -6.87 37.92 24.15
CA LYS A 3 -6.94 37.12 25.39
C LYS A 3 -6.92 35.61 25.15
N GLN A 4 -7.24 35.18 23.93
CA GLN A 4 -7.31 33.79 23.54
C GLN A 4 -7.16 33.68 22.02
N THR A 5 -6.43 32.68 21.56
CA THR A 5 -6.26 32.38 20.14
C THR A 5 -7.40 31.52 19.61
N ILE A 6 -7.60 31.55 18.28
CA ILE A 6 -8.60 30.69 17.62
C ILE A 6 -8.29 29.20 17.87
N GLY A 7 -7.02 28.80 17.91
CA GLY A 7 -6.63 27.41 18.21
C GLY A 7 -7.06 26.97 19.61
N GLU A 8 -6.86 27.82 20.61
CA GLU A 8 -7.30 27.55 21.99
C GLU A 8 -8.83 27.50 22.11
N LEU A 9 -9.56 28.33 21.36
CA LEU A 9 -11.02 28.27 21.34
C LEU A 9 -11.49 26.96 20.71
N LEU A 10 -10.93 26.58 19.56
CA LEU A 10 -11.32 25.37 18.83
C LEU A 10 -10.99 24.11 19.65
N GLY A 11 -9.80 24.02 20.25
CA GLY A 11 -9.43 22.87 21.07
C GLY A 11 -10.36 22.61 22.26
N ASN A 12 -10.97 23.66 22.82
CA ASN A 12 -11.93 23.52 23.92
C ASN A 12 -13.36 23.17 23.46
N ASN A 13 -13.67 23.30 22.17
CA ASN A 13 -15.04 23.16 21.64
C ASN A 13 -15.20 22.05 20.60
N VAL A 14 -14.11 21.43 20.14
CA VAL A 14 -14.16 20.24 19.29
C VAL A 14 -14.50 19.03 20.16
N VAL A 15 -15.68 18.45 19.94
CA VAL A 15 -16.16 17.25 20.65
C VAL A 15 -15.80 15.94 19.95
N LEU A 16 -15.34 16.02 18.71
CA LEU A 16 -14.92 14.89 17.89
C LEU A 16 -13.85 15.36 16.90
N ASP A 17 -12.64 14.86 17.07
CA ASP A 17 -11.53 15.01 16.12
C ASP A 17 -11.21 13.62 15.55
N ILE A 18 -11.14 13.50 14.23
CA ILE A 18 -10.91 12.22 13.55
C ILE A 18 -9.73 12.39 12.61
N GLU A 19 -8.66 11.64 12.90
CA GLU A 19 -7.55 11.47 11.98
C GLU A 19 -7.89 10.37 10.97
N GLY A 20 -7.86 10.71 9.68
CA GLY A 20 -8.12 9.79 8.59
C GLY A 20 -6.93 9.70 7.65
N MET A 21 -6.60 8.49 7.21
CA MET A 21 -5.70 8.28 6.09
C MET A 21 -6.51 8.31 4.80
N ASP A 22 -6.41 9.39 4.01
CA ASP A 22 -7.14 9.53 2.74
C ASP A 22 -6.59 8.58 1.66
N ARG A 23 -5.26 8.55 1.47
CA ARG A 23 -4.62 7.75 0.42
C ARG A 23 -3.30 7.16 0.89
N MET A 24 -3.23 5.83 0.93
CA MET A 24 -1.97 5.10 1.13
C MET A 24 -1.41 4.66 -0.22
N TYR A 25 -0.27 5.20 -0.61
CA TYR A 25 0.49 4.71 -1.77
C TYR A 25 1.51 3.67 -1.29
N LEU A 26 1.20 2.38 -1.50
CA LEU A 26 2.03 1.26 -1.06
C LEU A 26 2.72 0.61 -2.26
N ASN A 27 3.68 1.32 -2.86
CA ASN A 27 4.49 0.77 -3.94
C ASN A 27 5.57 -0.16 -3.35
N LEU A 28 5.68 -1.36 -3.90
CA LEU A 28 6.72 -2.31 -3.51
C LEU A 28 7.60 -2.63 -4.73
N TYR A 29 8.91 -2.69 -4.48
CA TYR A 29 9.85 -3.23 -5.44
C TYR A 29 10.19 -4.67 -5.08
N GLN A 30 9.99 -5.60 -6.01
CA GLN A 30 10.41 -7.00 -5.87
C GLN A 30 11.50 -7.32 -6.90
N PRO A 31 12.80 -7.28 -6.52
CA PRO A 31 13.92 -7.47 -7.42
C PRO A 31 13.86 -8.79 -8.20
N ARG A 32 13.37 -9.87 -7.57
CA ARG A 32 13.35 -11.20 -8.20
C ARG A 32 12.32 -11.34 -9.31
N LEU A 33 11.32 -10.45 -9.38
CA LEU A 33 10.28 -10.49 -10.42
C LEU A 33 10.53 -9.50 -11.56
N GLN A 34 11.71 -8.85 -11.60
CA GLN A 34 12.04 -7.86 -12.64
C GLN A 34 12.48 -8.47 -13.97
N THR A 35 12.67 -9.80 -14.03
CA THR A 35 13.10 -10.50 -15.24
C THR A 35 12.15 -11.64 -15.56
N GLY A 36 12.03 -11.98 -16.85
CA GLY A 36 11.19 -13.10 -17.29
C GLY A 36 11.58 -14.43 -16.63
N GLY A 37 12.87 -14.67 -16.40
CA GLY A 37 13.37 -15.86 -15.70
C GLY A 37 12.87 -15.93 -14.25
N GLY A 38 12.98 -14.83 -13.51
CA GLY A 38 12.50 -14.78 -12.13
C GLY A 38 10.98 -14.93 -11.99
N VAL A 39 10.22 -14.36 -12.95
CA VAL A 39 8.77 -14.59 -13.04
C VAL A 39 8.45 -16.05 -13.34
N ALA A 40 9.19 -16.70 -14.24
CA ALA A 40 8.99 -18.13 -14.55
C ALA A 40 9.27 -19.04 -13.34
N THR A 41 10.35 -18.77 -12.59
CA THR A 41 10.69 -19.48 -11.35
C THR A 41 9.61 -19.28 -10.28
N PHE A 42 9.09 -18.05 -10.10
CA PHE A 42 7.98 -17.78 -9.19
C PHE A 42 6.75 -18.66 -9.49
N PHE A 43 6.37 -18.75 -10.77
CA PHE A 43 5.19 -19.51 -11.16
C PHE A 43 5.39 -21.03 -11.11
N ARG A 44 6.56 -21.53 -11.51
CA ARG A 44 6.76 -22.98 -11.68
C ARG A 44 7.35 -23.68 -10.48
N GLU A 45 8.28 -23.03 -9.79
CA GLU A 45 9.17 -23.67 -8.82
C GLU A 45 8.88 -23.23 -7.38
N GLU A 46 8.71 -21.92 -7.15
CA GLU A 46 8.71 -21.40 -5.78
C GLU A 46 7.31 -21.23 -5.17
N HIS A 47 6.35 -20.66 -5.91
CA HIS A 47 5.15 -20.10 -5.27
C HIS A 47 3.81 -20.55 -5.84
N ARG A 48 3.75 -20.95 -7.12
CA ARG A 48 2.47 -21.36 -7.74
C ARG A 48 2.46 -22.80 -8.26
N ASN A 49 3.61 -23.49 -8.24
CA ASN A 49 3.77 -24.89 -8.67
C ASN A 49 3.14 -25.21 -10.03
N ALA A 50 3.12 -24.24 -10.93
CA ALA A 50 2.55 -24.40 -12.24
C ALA A 50 3.47 -25.26 -13.12
N LYS A 51 2.91 -26.17 -13.91
CA LYS A 51 3.71 -27.02 -14.80
C LYS A 51 4.44 -26.21 -15.87
N ILE A 52 3.82 -25.14 -16.36
CA ILE A 52 4.31 -24.27 -17.44
C ILE A 52 4.14 -22.82 -17.00
N ALA A 53 5.12 -21.96 -17.32
CA ALA A 53 5.00 -20.53 -17.16
C ALA A 53 4.13 -19.96 -18.29
N SER A 54 2.84 -19.79 -18.02
CA SER A 54 1.86 -19.21 -18.95
C SER A 54 1.47 -17.80 -18.50
N THR A 55 1.24 -16.90 -19.45
CA THR A 55 0.69 -15.56 -19.16
C THR A 55 -0.70 -15.62 -18.54
N ALA A 56 -1.44 -16.73 -18.74
CA ALA A 56 -2.70 -16.98 -18.05
C ALA A 56 -2.57 -17.00 -16.52
N LEU A 57 -1.37 -17.24 -15.97
CA LEU A 57 -1.10 -17.24 -14.53
C LEU A 57 -0.93 -15.83 -13.94
N MET A 58 -0.90 -14.79 -14.78
CA MET A 58 -0.77 -13.39 -14.35
C MET A 58 -2.09 -12.75 -13.90
N GLY A 59 -3.22 -13.43 -14.13
CA GLY A 59 -4.50 -13.01 -13.62
C GLY A 59 -4.60 -13.16 -12.08
N PRO A 60 -5.53 -12.44 -11.43
CA PRO A 60 -5.82 -12.60 -10.01
C PRO A 60 -6.31 -14.01 -9.65
#